data_AF-A0A7Y4SQA0-F1
#
_entry.id   AF-A0A7Y4SQA0-F1
#
_cell.length_a   1.000
_cell.length_b   1.000
_cell.length_c   1.000
_cell.angle_alpha   90.00
_cell.angle_beta   90.00
_cell.angle_gamma   90.00
#
_symmetry.space_group_name_H-M   'P 1'
#
loop_
_entity.id
_entity.type
_entity.pdbx_description
1 polymer ?
#
loop_
_entity_poly.entity_id
_entity_poly.type
_entity_poly.pdbx_seq_one_letter_code
_entity_poly.pdbx_strand_id
1 'polypeptide(L)'
;MARKSALAKSKCALCGAKDVSEPRGEEKYCRDCWEKKIAVEEIVAREFALKRYIRAHSAEKYLIYHSTIKRPCGQIIVVDDGYDLFLTLVLYPNFGWDESAYHLDGDPEARSFAEILVDVVATEVIEPWGGGKWHLEIFRAATPEPEDWNGEM
;
A
#
# COMPACT_ATOMS: atom_id res chain seq x y z
N MET A 1 -18.91 2.93 45.67
CA MET A 1 -19.27 1.96 44.61
C MET A 1 -19.68 2.75 43.38
N ALA A 2 -18.85 2.79 42.34
CA ALA A 2 -19.17 3.44 41.07
C ALA A 2 -19.20 2.37 39.97
N ARG A 3 -20.31 2.32 39.22
CA ARG A 3 -20.65 1.32 38.21
C ARG A 3 -19.54 1.20 37.18
N LYS A 4 -18.93 0.01 37.07
CA LYS A 4 -18.22 -0.39 35.85
C LYS A 4 -19.24 -0.35 34.73
N SER A 5 -19.09 0.59 33.80
CA SER A 5 -19.81 0.55 32.54
C SER A 5 -19.51 -0.80 31.90
N ALA A 6 -20.56 -1.61 31.73
CA ALA A 6 -20.51 -2.72 30.80
C ALA A 6 -20.39 -2.10 29.40
N LEU A 7 -19.17 -1.76 28.99
CA LEU A 7 -18.83 -1.61 27.58
C LEU A 7 -19.20 -2.95 26.96
N ALA A 8 -20.32 -2.99 26.25
CA ALA A 8 -20.67 -4.12 25.42
C ALA A 8 -19.47 -4.38 24.52
N LYS A 9 -18.79 -5.52 24.72
CA LYS A 9 -17.69 -5.90 23.85
C LYS A 9 -18.25 -5.95 22.43
N SER A 10 -17.76 -5.06 21.57
CA SER A 10 -18.14 -5.06 20.16
C SER A 10 -17.82 -6.43 19.56
N LYS A 11 -18.74 -6.91 18.73
CA LYS A 11 -18.51 -8.12 17.93
C LYS A 11 -17.65 -7.75 16.73
N CYS A 12 -16.80 -8.69 16.33
CA CYS A 12 -15.99 -8.59 15.12
C CYS A 12 -16.88 -8.24 13.93
N ALA A 13 -16.56 -7.17 13.21
CA ALA A 13 -17.30 -6.71 12.05
C ALA A 13 -17.26 -7.74 10.91
N LEU A 14 -16.16 -8.51 10.81
CA LEU A 14 -15.99 -9.49 9.75
C LEU A 14 -16.77 -10.79 9.99
N CYS A 15 -16.61 -11.43 11.15
CA CYS A 15 -17.24 -12.73 11.41
C CYS A 15 -18.52 -12.67 12.26
N GLY A 16 -18.80 -11.54 12.93
CA GLY A 16 -19.94 -11.37 13.84
C GLY A 16 -19.92 -12.23 15.12
N ALA A 17 -19.02 -13.21 15.21
CA ALA A 17 -19.05 -14.24 16.26
C ALA A 17 -18.18 -13.91 17.48
N LYS A 18 -16.92 -13.54 17.23
CA LYS A 18 -15.90 -13.31 18.27
C LYS A 18 -15.89 -11.85 18.72
N ASP A 19 -15.44 -11.63 19.95
CA ASP A 19 -15.22 -10.27 20.47
C ASP A 19 -13.99 -9.65 19.79
N VAL A 20 -14.02 -8.33 19.60
CA VAL A 20 -12.91 -7.54 19.08
C VAL A 20 -11.70 -7.61 20.02
N SER A 21 -10.48 -7.72 19.46
CA SER A 21 -9.26 -7.94 20.26
C SER A 21 -7.96 -7.31 19.73
N GLU A 22 -7.95 -6.67 18.56
CA GLU A 22 -6.75 -6.19 17.84
C GLU A 22 -6.97 -4.75 17.30
N PRO A 23 -5.93 -3.89 17.19
CA PRO A 23 -5.70 -2.95 18.30
C PRO A 23 -5.67 -1.45 17.92
N ARG A 24 -5.92 -0.62 18.95
CA ARG A 24 -5.57 0.82 19.12
C ARG A 24 -6.65 1.86 18.82
N GLY A 25 -7.86 1.65 19.32
CA GLY A 25 -8.85 2.71 19.54
C GLY A 25 -10.05 2.71 18.59
N GLU A 26 -9.94 2.06 17.43
CA GLU A 26 -11.03 1.82 16.46
C GLU A 26 -11.14 0.33 16.10
N GLU A 27 -10.99 -0.52 17.10
CA GLU A 27 -10.86 -1.96 16.92
C GLU A 27 -12.15 -2.56 16.32
N LYS A 28 -12.05 -3.20 15.15
CA LYS A 28 -13.19 -3.76 14.40
C LYS A 28 -13.14 -5.28 14.24
N TYR A 29 -11.98 -5.90 14.47
CA TYR A 29 -11.75 -7.31 14.16
C TYR A 29 -11.40 -8.11 15.42
N CYS A 30 -11.77 -9.39 15.42
CA CYS A 30 -11.11 -10.37 16.29
C CYS A 30 -9.75 -10.74 15.70
N ARG A 31 -8.86 -11.28 16.53
CA ARG A 31 -7.50 -11.65 16.14
C ARG A 31 -7.41 -12.50 14.86
N ASP A 32 -8.17 -13.59 14.78
CA ASP A 32 -8.11 -14.49 13.62
C ASP A 32 -8.55 -13.79 12.32
N CYS A 33 -9.56 -12.92 12.39
CA CYS A 33 -10.04 -12.16 11.23
C CYS A 33 -9.02 -11.09 10.82
N TRP A 34 -8.35 -10.47 11.79
CA TRP A 34 -7.27 -9.52 11.55
C TRP A 34 -6.07 -10.21 10.87
N GLU A 35 -5.57 -11.31 11.43
CA GLU A 35 -4.48 -12.08 10.84
C GLU A 35 -4.83 -12.58 9.42
N LYS A 36 -6.08 -13.01 9.21
CA LYS A 36 -6.57 -13.38 7.87
C LYS A 36 -6.53 -12.19 6.90
N LYS A 37 -6.97 -11.01 7.33
CA LYS A 37 -6.96 -9.80 6.49
C LYS A 37 -5.53 -9.42 6.10
N ILE A 38 -4.62 -9.36 7.06
CA ILE A 38 -3.20 -9.07 6.81
C ILE A 38 -2.60 -10.09 5.83
N ALA A 39 -2.88 -11.38 6.00
CA ALA A 39 -2.38 -12.40 5.09
C ALA A 39 -2.89 -12.23 3.65
N VAL A 40 -4.14 -11.78 3.47
CA VAL A 40 -4.69 -11.47 2.14
C VAL A 40 -4.02 -10.23 1.55
N GLU A 41 -3.87 -9.16 2.34
CA GLU A 41 -3.18 -7.94 1.90
C GLU A 41 -1.73 -8.22 1.49
N GLU A 42 -1.00 -9.06 2.23
CA GLU A 42 0.36 -9.49 1.86
C GLU A 42 0.43 -10.26 0.54
N ILE A 43 -0.58 -11.08 0.23
CA ILE A 43 -0.64 -11.79 -1.06
C ILE A 43 -0.80 -10.77 -2.19
N VAL A 44 -1.72 -9.82 -2.04
CA VAL A 44 -1.95 -8.77 -3.05
C VAL A 44 -0.73 -7.86 -3.20
N ALA A 45 -0.06 -7.50 -2.10
CA ALA A 45 1.17 -6.72 -2.13
C ALA A 45 2.26 -7.37 -2.99
N ARG A 46 2.39 -8.71 -2.94
CA ARG A 46 3.34 -9.48 -3.76
C ARG A 46 2.99 -9.51 -5.25
N GLU A 47 1.81 -9.08 -5.65
CA GLU A 47 1.45 -8.94 -7.06
C GLU A 47 2.08 -7.69 -7.69
N PHE A 48 2.55 -6.74 -6.86
CA PHE A 48 3.36 -5.62 -7.30
C PHE A 48 4.84 -5.97 -7.41
N ALA A 49 5.52 -5.33 -8.37
CA ALA A 49 6.96 -5.37 -8.47
C ALA A 49 7.51 -3.97 -8.82
N LEU A 50 8.40 -3.45 -7.98
CA LEU A 50 9.08 -2.17 -8.23
C LEU A 50 10.44 -2.43 -8.86
N LYS A 51 10.59 -2.06 -10.14
CA LYS A 51 11.85 -2.21 -10.87
C LYS A 51 12.60 -0.90 -10.91
N ARG A 52 13.78 -0.86 -10.30
CA ARG A 52 14.66 0.31 -10.34
C ARG A 52 15.14 0.54 -11.78
N TYR A 53 14.90 1.75 -12.26
CA TYR A 53 15.23 2.20 -13.61
C TYR A 53 16.41 3.18 -13.62
N ILE A 54 16.50 4.08 -12.63
CA ILE A 54 17.65 4.98 -12.44
C ILE A 54 18.16 4.83 -11.02
N ARG A 55 19.49 4.84 -10.87
CA ARG A 55 20.18 4.92 -9.58
C ARG A 55 21.28 5.98 -9.63
N ALA A 56 21.11 7.01 -8.83
CA ALA A 56 22.13 7.99 -8.50
C ALA A 56 22.42 7.94 -6.99
N HIS A 57 23.42 8.69 -6.53
CA HIS A 57 23.76 8.75 -5.11
C HIS A 57 22.59 9.26 -4.25
N SER A 58 21.88 10.28 -4.73
CA SER A 58 20.82 10.98 -3.99
C SER A 58 19.45 10.90 -4.69
N ALA A 59 19.29 10.01 -5.67
CA ALA A 59 18.02 9.86 -6.38
C ALA A 59 17.87 8.48 -7.00
N GLU A 60 16.64 7.97 -6.99
CA GLU A 60 16.27 6.74 -7.68
C GLU A 60 14.95 6.94 -8.44
N LYS A 61 14.79 6.21 -9.54
CA LYS A 61 13.51 6.09 -10.25
C LYS A 61 13.16 4.63 -10.34
N TYR A 62 11.92 4.28 -10.06
CA TYR A 62 11.38 2.94 -10.27
C TYR A 62 10.16 2.98 -11.19
N LEU A 63 9.98 1.90 -11.93
CA LEU A 63 8.73 1.59 -12.63
C LEU A 63 7.96 0.54 -11.83
N ILE A 64 6.65 0.74 -11.72
CA ILE A 64 5.76 -0.10 -10.93
C ILE A 64 5.02 -1.03 -11.90
N TYR A 65 5.09 -2.32 -11.63
CA TYR A 65 4.39 -3.35 -12.37
C TYR A 65 3.39 -4.04 -11.47
N HIS A 66 2.29 -4.50 -12.05
CA HIS A 66 1.34 -5.39 -11.42
C HIS A 66 1.22 -6.68 -12.25
N SER A 67 1.07 -7.83 -11.59
CA SER A 67 1.07 -9.16 -12.22
C SER A 67 0.06 -9.33 -13.37
N THR A 68 -1.04 -8.57 -13.34
CA THR A 68 -2.14 -8.63 -14.31
C THR A 68 -1.90 -7.85 -15.60
N ILE A 69 -0.86 -7.01 -15.67
CA ILE A 69 -0.55 -6.19 -16.85
C ILE A 69 0.93 -6.27 -17.23
N LYS A 70 1.23 -6.10 -18.52
CA LYS A 70 2.61 -6.18 -19.04
C LYS A 70 3.38 -4.86 -18.99
N ARG A 71 2.66 -3.74 -19.18
CA ARG A 71 3.25 -2.39 -19.15
C ARG A 71 3.29 -1.90 -17.69
N PRO A 72 4.20 -0.98 -17.34
CA PRO A 72 4.16 -0.31 -16.04
C PRO A 72 2.77 0.32 -15.79
N CYS A 73 2.27 0.22 -14.55
CA CYS A 73 1.07 0.92 -14.09
C CYS A 73 1.40 2.23 -13.36
N GLY A 74 2.66 2.48 -13.05
CA GLY A 74 3.08 3.70 -12.38
C GLY A 74 4.58 3.84 -12.30
N GLN A 75 5.03 4.87 -11.61
CA GLN A 75 6.43 5.11 -11.32
C GLN A 75 6.58 5.80 -9.98
N ILE A 76 7.76 5.64 -9.37
CA ILE A 76 8.15 6.40 -8.19
C ILE A 76 9.50 7.04 -8.42
N ILE A 77 9.61 8.32 -8.09
CA ILE A 77 10.86 9.08 -8.07
C ILE A 77 11.19 9.32 -6.61
N VAL A 78 12.41 8.99 -6.22
CA VAL A 78 12.95 9.19 -4.87
C VAL A 78 14.06 10.21 -4.97
N VAL A 79 14.04 11.20 -4.10
CA VAL A 79 15.09 12.21 -3.95
C VAL A 79 15.47 12.28 -2.48
N ASP A 80 16.76 12.12 -2.20
CA ASP A 80 17.35 12.31 -0.88
C ASP A 80 18.04 13.69 -0.85
N ASP A 81 17.61 14.56 0.06
CA ASP A 81 18.21 15.89 0.25
C ASP A 81 19.35 15.90 1.29
N GLY A 82 19.67 14.73 1.87
CA GLY A 82 20.64 14.55 2.95
C GLY A 82 20.02 14.57 4.35
N TYR A 83 18.71 14.85 4.48
CA TYR A 83 17.98 14.85 5.75
C TYR A 83 16.68 14.03 5.66
N ASP A 84 15.85 14.30 4.65
CA ASP A 84 14.55 13.70 4.42
C ASP A 84 14.50 13.02 3.03
N LEU A 85 13.67 11.97 2.92
CA LEU A 85 13.37 11.33 1.64
C LEU A 85 12.09 11.93 1.04
N PHE A 86 12.17 12.40 -0.20
CA PHE A 86 11.03 12.88 -0.98
C PHE A 86 10.68 11.86 -2.04
N LEU A 87 9.44 11.37 -2.00
CA LEU A 87 8.92 10.37 -2.92
C LEU A 87 7.76 10.95 -3.70
N THR A 88 7.84 10.87 -5.02
CA THR A 88 6.77 11.23 -5.95
C THR A 88 6.27 9.94 -6.60
N LEU A 89 5.09 9.47 -6.17
CA LEU A 89 4.40 8.34 -6.76
C LEU A 89 3.43 8.82 -7.84
N VAL A 90 3.60 8.34 -9.07
CA VAL A 90 2.71 8.65 -10.19
C VAL A 90 1.98 7.39 -10.62
N LEU A 91 0.66 7.41 -10.49
CA LEU A 91 -0.25 6.33 -10.85
C LEU A 91 -0.77 6.57 -12.26
N TYR A 92 -0.50 5.63 -13.18
CA TYR A 92 -0.97 5.72 -14.57
C TYR A 92 -2.41 5.23 -14.70
N PRO A 93 -3.18 5.76 -15.66
CA PRO A 93 -4.61 5.45 -15.80
C PRO A 93 -4.89 4.06 -16.41
N ASN A 94 -3.85 3.28 -16.73
CA ASN A 94 -3.97 1.95 -17.32
C ASN A 94 -4.18 0.82 -16.29
N PHE A 95 -4.41 1.17 -15.02
CA PHE A 95 -4.63 0.23 -13.93
C PHE A 95 -5.73 0.74 -12.97
N GLY A 96 -6.52 -0.18 -12.43
CA GLY A 96 -7.66 0.10 -11.57
C GLY A 96 -7.27 0.48 -10.14
N TRP A 97 -6.57 1.60 -9.96
CA TRP A 97 -5.97 1.99 -8.68
C TRP A 97 -6.97 2.15 -7.52
N ASP A 98 -8.21 2.56 -7.82
CA ASP A 98 -9.29 2.75 -6.84
C ASP A 98 -10.16 1.50 -6.65
N GLU A 99 -9.89 0.42 -7.40
CA GLU A 99 -10.62 -0.83 -7.24
C GLU A 99 -10.18 -1.54 -5.95
N SER A 100 -11.10 -2.28 -5.35
CA SER A 100 -10.82 -3.10 -4.18
C SER A 100 -9.72 -4.12 -4.52
N ALA A 101 -8.63 -4.10 -3.77
CA ALA A 101 -7.45 -4.91 -4.04
C ALA A 101 -7.70 -6.41 -3.80
N TYR A 102 -8.65 -6.70 -2.92
CA TYR A 102 -9.11 -8.05 -2.61
C TYR A 102 -10.60 -8.05 -2.28
N HIS A 103 -11.17 -9.25 -2.19
CA HIS A 103 -12.53 -9.46 -1.71
C HIS A 103 -12.51 -10.32 -0.45
N LEU A 104 -12.96 -9.73 0.65
CA LEU A 104 -13.13 -10.41 1.93
C LEU A 104 -14.55 -10.11 2.43
N ASP A 105 -15.44 -11.09 2.34
CA ASP A 105 -16.85 -10.94 2.67
C ASP A 105 -17.07 -10.32 4.06
N GLY A 106 -17.80 -9.20 4.09
CA GLY A 106 -18.11 -8.47 5.32
C GLY A 106 -16.99 -7.57 5.84
N ASP A 107 -15.87 -7.41 5.12
CA ASP A 107 -14.79 -6.48 5.51
C ASP A 107 -15.26 -5.03 5.35
N PRO A 108 -15.40 -4.27 6.45
CA PRO A 108 -15.84 -2.87 6.37
C PRO A 108 -14.75 -1.91 5.87
N GLU A 109 -13.50 -2.36 5.78
CA GLU A 109 -12.35 -1.52 5.41
C GLU A 109 -11.51 -2.19 4.32
N ALA A 110 -12.17 -2.69 3.28
CA ALA A 110 -11.47 -3.19 2.11
C ALA A 110 -10.59 -2.06 1.52
N ARG A 111 -9.31 -2.34 1.32
CA ARG A 111 -8.34 -1.38 0.77
C ARG A 111 -8.26 -1.48 -0.75
N SER A 112 -8.04 -0.34 -1.37
CA SER A 112 -7.77 -0.20 -2.80
C SER A 112 -6.34 -0.62 -3.15
N PHE A 113 -6.08 -0.89 -4.43
CA PHE A 113 -4.73 -1.19 -4.90
C PHE A 113 -3.73 -0.05 -4.61
N ALA A 114 -4.16 1.21 -4.71
CA ALA A 114 -3.33 2.36 -4.39
C ALA A 114 -2.91 2.38 -2.92
N GLU A 115 -3.80 2.00 -2.00
CA GLU A 115 -3.50 1.93 -0.57
C GLU A 115 -2.53 0.79 -0.26
N ILE A 116 -2.69 -0.40 -0.88
CA ILE A 116 -1.75 -1.52 -0.70
C ILE A 116 -0.37 -1.15 -1.24
N LEU A 117 -0.29 -0.44 -2.38
CA LEU A 117 0.97 0.00 -2.96
C LEU A 117 1.78 0.92 -2.03
N VAL A 118 1.14 1.71 -1.16
CA VAL A 118 1.85 2.55 -0.18
C VAL A 118 2.68 1.69 0.77
N ASP A 119 2.15 0.53 1.19
CA ASP A 119 2.89 -0.40 2.06
C ASP A 119 4.06 -1.04 1.31
N VAL A 120 3.84 -1.41 0.04
CA VAL A 120 4.93 -1.90 -0.83
C VAL A 120 6.03 -0.86 -0.99
N VAL A 121 5.68 0.42 -1.18
CA VAL A 121 6.67 1.52 -1.25
C VAL A 121 7.41 1.70 0.07
N ALA A 122 6.71 1.58 1.20
CA ALA A 122 7.34 1.66 2.51
C ALA A 122 8.42 0.57 2.68
N THR A 123 8.09 -0.68 2.38
CA THR A 123 8.99 -1.81 2.55
C THR A 123 10.07 -1.91 1.46
N GLU A 124 9.73 -1.70 0.19
CA GLU A 124 10.67 -1.92 -0.93
C GLU A 124 11.51 -0.69 -1.29
N VAL A 125 11.11 0.50 -0.85
CA VAL A 125 11.82 1.75 -1.19
C VAL A 125 12.28 2.47 0.07
N ILE A 126 11.37 2.84 0.97
CA ILE A 126 11.70 3.71 2.12
C ILE A 126 12.63 3.00 3.11
N GLU A 127 12.33 1.75 3.47
CA GLU A 127 13.16 0.96 4.39
C GLU A 127 14.60 0.75 3.87
N PRO A 128 14.85 0.37 2.60
CA PRO A 128 16.20 0.29 2.04
C PRO A 128 16.98 1.61 2.04
N TRP A 129 16.30 2.76 2.03
CA TRP A 129 16.92 4.08 2.19
C TRP A 129 17.18 4.45 3.67
N GLY A 130 16.87 3.56 4.61
CA GLY A 130 17.14 3.71 6.04
C GLY A 130 15.91 4.02 6.89
N GLY A 131 14.72 4.16 6.29
CA GLY A 131 13.47 4.34 7.03
C GLY A 131 13.37 5.63 7.85
N GLY A 132 14.16 6.65 7.49
CA GLY A 132 14.18 7.96 8.15
C GLY A 132 12.90 8.76 7.91
N LYS A 133 12.95 10.08 8.11
CA LYS A 133 11.80 10.94 7.82
C LYS A 133 11.58 11.03 6.30
N TRP A 134 10.34 10.90 5.88
CA TRP A 134 9.97 10.85 4.47
C TRP A 134 8.66 11.59 4.18
N HIS A 135 8.52 11.99 2.92
CA HIS A 135 7.36 12.67 2.36
C HIS A 135 6.93 11.95 1.08
N LEU A 136 5.68 11.49 1.02
CA LEU A 136 5.13 10.83 -0.16
C LEU A 136 4.02 11.70 -0.76
N GLU A 137 4.20 12.10 -2.02
CA GLU A 137 3.18 12.74 -2.83
C GLU A 137 2.67 11.74 -3.87
N ILE A 138 1.34 11.64 -4.01
CA ILE A 138 0.69 10.72 -4.94
C ILE A 138 -0.06 11.52 -6.00
N PHE A 139 0.30 11.29 -7.26
CA PHE A 139 -0.29 11.94 -8.42
C PHE A 139 -0.98 10.92 -9.33
N ARG A 140 -2.12 11.31 -9.89
CA ARG A 140 -2.78 10.56 -10.98
C ARG A 140 -2.39 11.19 -12.31
N ALA A 141 -1.78 10.41 -13.19
CA ALA A 141 -1.48 10.88 -14.53
C ALA A 141 -2.74 10.86 -15.39
N ALA A 142 -2.93 11.89 -16.22
CA ALA A 142 -4.00 11.92 -17.22
C ALA A 142 -3.66 11.08 -18.47
N THR A 143 -2.38 10.81 -18.68
CA THR A 143 -1.86 10.02 -19.79
C THR A 143 -1.07 8.83 -19.25
N PRO A 144 -1.09 7.66 -19.93
CA PRO A 144 -0.12 6.60 -19.65
C PRO A 144 1.31 7.10 -19.91
N GLU A 145 2.31 6.34 -19.44
CA GLU A 145 3.73 6.59 -19.72
C GLU A 145 3.92 6.91 -21.22
N PRO A 146 4.78 7.89 -21.59
CA PRO A 146 5.08 8.17 -22.99
C PRO A 146 5.46 6.87 -23.71
N GLU A 147 4.77 6.59 -24.82
CA GLU A 147 5.11 5.47 -25.67
C GLU A 147 6.51 5.73 -26.26
N ASP A 148 7.37 4.72 -26.22
CA ASP A 148 8.74 4.67 -26.71
C ASP A 148 9.84 5.10 -25.72
N TRP A 149 10.28 4.11 -24.92
CA TRP A 149 11.70 4.00 -24.61
C TRP A 149 12.23 2.65 -25.10
N ASN A 150 13.22 2.70 -26.00
CA ASN A 150 13.67 1.59 -26.85
C ASN A 150 14.46 0.48 -26.15
N GLY A 151 14.41 0.36 -24.82
CA GLY A 151 14.87 -0.84 -24.11
C GLY A 151 16.30 -1.33 -24.39
N GLU A 152 17.20 -0.52 -24.95
CA GLU A 152 18.60 -0.89 -25.08
C GLU A 152 19.27 -0.74 -23.70
N MET A 153 19.48 -1.88 -23.04
CA MET A 153 20.52 -2.06 -22.02
C MET A 153 21.88 -2.18 -22.69
#